data_AF-A0A916JG00-F1
#
_entry.id   AF-A0A916JG00-F1
#
_cell.length_a   1.000
_cell.length_b   1.000
_cell.length_c   1.000
_cell.angle_alpha   90.00
_cell.angle_beta   90.00
_cell.angle_gamma   90.00
#
_symmetry.space_group_name_H-M   'P 1'
#
loop_
_entity.id
_entity.type
_entity.pdbx_description
1 polymer ?
#
loop_
_entity_poly.entity_id
_entity_poly.type
_entity_poly.pdbx_seq_one_letter_code
_entity_poly.pdbx_strand_id
1 'polypeptide(L)'
;MKTKYPTPQPIRVQPAFIFTLFPTLRLRLLILLTGLFLATACKEKSQEVTPSGAVTAKAGTDQTVQVGQMVMLDGSGSTDSESKPLTYQWAVLRKPAKSTVTLSEAASFKPTFKPDEVGEYELELTVASPNGKATDKVLVTASVAEPLAISANITVKTTLADRIAHPDLPDYIVTKNIDVSHELTINPGVVIAFERDVRMNVNDNGGLLIARGEAAKKIKFVGVQRTKGYWVGIAHYSGSNANILEHVEVSHAGSRPIFSTTKAALYFSGGSKAQMAIKNTAFTDNDGYGIYVYEGGILREFTENGFRNNTEAGILLDAANVEKLDYFSTFNGNNGRDVVEVTPSNLKNGDEITWSGFADKAPYRINGELNINTGWKLKPGVTLEMNRDAVIRINTSGYLSAIGTTKDKVVFTSADGSAAYWRGIICYSADPKTVLENAEVRNAGGNIIVSAKKANIAVWGTKATMNIKNTKISGSGGYGVMVGYGSSVNTDLTTANIFESNTQGNVLIEK
;
A
#
# COMPACT_ATOMS: atom_id res chain seq x y z
N MET A 1 32.35 -37.21 -11.23
CA MET A 1 32.54 -37.21 -9.77
C MET A 1 31.22 -36.80 -9.11
N LYS A 2 30.61 -37.69 -8.32
CA LYS A 2 29.34 -37.45 -7.60
C LYS A 2 29.67 -37.06 -6.16
N THR A 3 29.16 -35.94 -5.68
CA THR A 3 29.26 -35.51 -4.26
C THR A 3 27.94 -35.82 -3.53
N LYS A 4 28.05 -36.52 -2.40
CA LYS A 4 26.97 -36.98 -1.51
C LYS A 4 26.65 -35.92 -0.45
N TYR A 5 25.37 -35.71 -0.17
CA TYR A 5 24.86 -35.03 1.04
C TYR A 5 24.63 -36.06 2.17
N PRO A 6 24.79 -35.69 3.46
CA PRO A 6 24.49 -36.58 4.60
C PRO A 6 23.05 -36.42 5.12
N THR A 7 22.43 -37.57 5.43
CA THR A 7 21.13 -37.78 6.10
C THR A 7 21.22 -37.68 7.63
N PRO A 8 20.23 -37.08 8.33
CA PRO A 8 20.05 -37.23 9.79
C PRO A 8 19.09 -38.38 10.17
N GLN A 9 19.40 -39.04 11.30
CA GLN A 9 18.73 -40.20 11.93
C GLN A 9 17.49 -39.83 12.79
N PRO A 10 16.59 -40.78 13.11
CA PRO A 10 15.29 -40.53 13.75
C PRO A 10 15.32 -40.61 15.29
N ILE A 11 14.47 -39.82 15.96
CA ILE A 11 14.29 -39.83 17.43
C ILE A 11 12.96 -40.51 17.81
N ARG A 12 13.06 -41.36 18.84
CA ARG A 12 12.08 -42.29 19.45
C ARG A 12 10.77 -41.65 19.94
N VAL A 13 9.68 -42.39 19.74
CA VAL A 13 8.35 -42.19 20.36
C VAL A 13 8.15 -43.27 21.44
N GLN A 14 7.66 -42.89 22.63
CA GLN A 14 7.21 -43.81 23.69
C GLN A 14 5.67 -43.79 23.82
N PRO A 15 4.99 -44.92 24.13
CA PRO A 15 3.53 -44.99 24.16
C PRO A 15 2.87 -45.05 25.56
N ALA A 16 1.64 -44.53 25.58
CA ALA A 16 0.40 -44.96 26.23
C ALA A 16 0.38 -45.36 27.73
N PHE A 17 -0.45 -44.65 28.51
CA PHE A 17 -1.06 -45.15 29.74
C PHE A 17 -2.57 -45.29 29.56
N ILE A 18 -3.04 -46.52 29.80
CA ILE A 18 -4.43 -46.97 29.88
C ILE A 18 -4.83 -46.95 31.37
N PHE A 19 -6.04 -46.49 31.71
CA PHE A 19 -6.69 -46.89 32.95
C PHE A 19 -8.16 -47.27 32.70
N THR A 20 -8.49 -48.46 33.19
CA THR A 20 -9.73 -49.24 33.06
C THR A 20 -10.75 -48.90 34.15
N LEU A 21 -12.04 -48.92 33.79
CA LEU A 21 -13.18 -49.03 34.73
C LEU A 21 -13.29 -50.44 35.34
N PHE A 22 -13.89 -50.56 36.54
CA PHE A 22 -15.04 -51.44 36.90
C PHE A 22 -15.31 -51.48 38.45
N PRO A 23 -16.48 -51.97 38.93
CA PRO A 23 -17.19 -51.44 40.10
C PRO A 23 -17.48 -52.49 41.22
N THR A 24 -18.34 -52.09 42.19
CA THR A 24 -19.21 -52.88 43.10
C THR A 24 -18.72 -53.39 44.47
N LEU A 25 -19.35 -52.82 45.52
CA LEU A 25 -20.10 -53.43 46.65
C LEU A 25 -19.66 -54.79 47.24
N ARG A 26 -19.38 -54.84 48.56
CA ARG A 26 -19.94 -55.87 49.49
C ARG A 26 -19.70 -55.58 50.99
N LEU A 27 -20.70 -56.02 51.74
CA LEU A 27 -21.00 -55.95 53.17
C LEU A 27 -20.27 -57.04 54.02
N ARG A 28 -19.95 -56.76 55.30
CA ARG A 28 -19.90 -57.66 56.52
C ARG A 28 -19.27 -56.90 57.70
N LEU A 29 -19.97 -56.56 58.78
CA LEU A 29 -20.39 -57.31 59.99
C LEU A 29 -19.33 -57.38 61.13
N LEU A 30 -19.59 -56.59 62.18
CA LEU A 30 -19.47 -56.79 63.66
C LEU A 30 -18.13 -57.20 64.32
N ILE A 31 -17.71 -56.46 65.37
CA ILE A 31 -17.36 -56.94 66.73
C ILE A 31 -17.21 -55.74 67.70
N LEU A 32 -17.78 -55.91 68.91
CA LEU A 32 -17.72 -55.05 70.10
C LEU A 32 -16.30 -54.71 70.58
N LEU A 33 -16.10 -53.52 71.17
CA LEU A 33 -15.44 -53.44 72.50
C LEU A 33 -15.83 -52.14 73.24
N THR A 34 -16.05 -52.32 74.54
CA THR A 34 -16.50 -51.39 75.58
C THR A 34 -15.50 -50.30 75.95
N GLY A 35 -15.98 -49.13 76.38
CA GLY A 35 -15.14 -48.12 77.04
C GLY A 35 -15.93 -46.87 77.44
N LEU A 36 -16.52 -46.90 78.63
CA LEU A 36 -17.21 -45.79 79.28
C LEU A 36 -16.18 -44.79 79.83
N PHE A 37 -16.18 -43.54 79.37
CA PHE A 37 -15.62 -42.40 80.12
C PHE A 37 -16.54 -41.19 79.96
N LEU A 38 -17.16 -40.81 81.08
CA LEU A 38 -17.90 -39.57 81.25
C LEU A 38 -16.91 -38.41 81.37
N ALA A 39 -16.96 -37.50 80.40
CA ALA A 39 -16.46 -36.14 80.57
C ALA A 39 -17.51 -35.19 80.00
N THR A 40 -18.26 -34.56 80.91
CA THR A 40 -19.16 -33.46 80.62
C THR A 40 -18.35 -32.25 80.18
N ALA A 41 -18.31 -32.01 78.87
CA ALA A 41 -17.93 -30.71 78.30
C ALA A 41 -19.19 -30.11 77.68
N CYS A 42 -19.59 -28.93 78.15
CA CYS A 42 -20.65 -28.11 77.56
C CYS A 42 -20.37 -27.96 76.05
N LYS A 43 -21.18 -28.63 75.23
CA LYS A 43 -21.23 -28.41 73.80
C LYS A 43 -22.17 -27.24 73.58
N GLU A 44 -21.63 -26.03 73.41
CA GLU A 44 -22.36 -25.00 72.68
C GLU A 44 -22.82 -25.64 71.35
N LYS A 45 -24.12 -25.62 71.10
CA LYS A 45 -24.65 -25.96 69.78
C LYS A 45 -24.13 -24.88 68.82
N SER A 46 -22.99 -25.13 68.19
CA SER A 46 -22.71 -24.54 66.88
C SER A 46 -23.78 -25.08 65.94
N GLN A 47 -24.82 -24.29 65.67
CA GLN A 47 -25.65 -24.50 64.50
C GLN A 47 -24.72 -24.39 63.29
N GLU A 48 -24.42 -25.52 62.65
CA GLU A 48 -24.06 -25.50 61.23
C GLU A 48 -25.27 -24.95 60.49
N VAL A 49 -25.26 -23.63 60.24
CA VAL A 49 -26.11 -23.03 59.24
C VAL A 49 -25.57 -23.52 57.90
N THR A 50 -26.10 -24.63 57.39
CA THR A 50 -25.97 -24.92 55.96
C THR A 50 -26.49 -23.69 55.21
N PRO A 51 -25.70 -23.04 54.32
CA PRO A 51 -26.20 -21.92 53.54
C PRO A 51 -27.44 -22.40 52.77
N SER A 52 -28.60 -21.83 53.08
CA SER A 52 -29.81 -22.04 52.29
C SER A 52 -29.82 -21.15 51.04
N GLY A 53 -28.87 -20.21 50.95
CA GLY A 53 -28.69 -19.34 49.81
C GLY A 53 -28.27 -20.10 48.57
N ALA A 54 -28.94 -19.86 47.44
CA ALA A 54 -28.57 -20.37 46.13
C ALA A 54 -28.31 -19.20 45.17
N VAL A 55 -27.24 -19.31 44.38
CA VAL A 55 -26.92 -18.37 43.31
C VAL A 55 -27.46 -18.91 41.99
N THR A 56 -28.09 -18.04 41.21
CA THR A 56 -28.53 -18.34 39.83
C THR A 56 -27.87 -17.35 38.89
N ALA A 57 -27.02 -17.85 38.00
CA ALA A 57 -26.44 -17.05 36.91
C ALA A 57 -27.44 -16.97 35.75
N LYS A 58 -27.54 -15.80 35.12
CA LYS A 58 -28.30 -15.59 33.87
C LYS A 58 -27.46 -14.78 32.90
N ALA A 59 -26.94 -15.42 31.86
CA ALA A 59 -26.09 -14.81 30.84
C ALA A 59 -26.88 -14.02 29.77
N GLY A 60 -28.21 -14.08 29.82
CA GLY A 60 -29.10 -13.45 28.84
C GLY A 60 -29.46 -14.41 27.72
N THR A 61 -30.16 -13.90 26.71
CA THR A 61 -30.55 -14.68 25.53
C THR A 61 -29.44 -14.70 24.48
N ASP A 62 -29.40 -15.76 23.68
CA ASP A 62 -28.55 -15.84 22.50
C ASP A 62 -28.76 -14.63 21.57
N GLN A 63 -27.67 -14.19 20.92
CA GLN A 63 -27.67 -13.01 20.06
C GLN A 63 -27.23 -13.36 18.64
N THR A 64 -27.84 -12.74 17.64
CA THR A 64 -27.34 -12.76 16.26
C THR A 64 -26.93 -11.35 15.87
N VAL A 65 -25.68 -11.19 15.46
CA VAL A 65 -25.08 -9.89 15.13
C VAL A 65 -24.25 -9.96 13.87
N GLN A 66 -23.85 -8.80 13.36
CA GLN A 66 -22.88 -8.74 12.27
C GLN A 66 -21.45 -8.73 12.81
N VAL A 67 -20.51 -9.28 12.05
CA VAL A 67 -19.08 -9.15 12.37
C VAL A 67 -18.72 -7.65 12.47
N GLY A 68 -17.96 -7.29 13.51
CA GLY A 68 -17.56 -5.92 13.84
C GLY A 68 -18.57 -5.12 14.67
N GLN A 69 -19.81 -5.59 14.76
CA GLN A 69 -20.84 -4.96 15.58
C GLN A 69 -20.52 -5.13 17.08
N MET A 70 -20.68 -4.06 17.86
CA MET A 70 -20.52 -4.13 19.31
C MET A 70 -21.67 -4.95 19.91
N VAL A 71 -21.29 -5.99 20.65
CA VAL A 71 -22.19 -6.85 21.43
C VAL A 71 -22.08 -6.42 22.88
N MET A 72 -23.23 -6.23 23.52
CA MET A 72 -23.33 -6.05 24.97
C MET A 72 -23.97 -7.29 25.57
N LEU A 73 -23.27 -7.95 26.49
CA LEU A 73 -23.83 -9.06 27.26
C LEU A 73 -24.57 -8.50 28.48
N ASP A 74 -25.50 -9.27 29.05
CA ASP A 74 -26.28 -8.82 30.20
C ASP A 74 -26.45 -9.92 31.24
N GLY A 75 -25.65 -9.81 32.30
CA GLY A 75 -25.70 -10.66 33.48
C GLY A 75 -26.68 -10.16 34.56
N SER A 76 -27.34 -9.01 34.37
CA SER A 76 -28.12 -8.34 35.42
C SER A 76 -29.35 -9.14 35.89
N GLY A 77 -29.77 -10.16 35.14
CA GLY A 77 -30.84 -11.08 35.55
C GLY A 77 -30.41 -12.11 36.60
N SER A 78 -29.13 -12.15 36.98
CA SER A 78 -28.58 -13.07 37.98
C SER A 78 -29.03 -12.69 39.38
N THR A 79 -29.25 -13.70 40.23
CA THR A 79 -29.82 -13.49 41.57
C THR A 79 -29.17 -14.37 42.61
N ASP A 80 -29.16 -13.90 43.84
CA ASP A 80 -28.92 -14.67 45.05
C ASP A 80 -30.26 -14.78 45.81
N SER A 81 -30.62 -15.97 46.29
CA SER A 81 -31.92 -16.18 46.96
C SER A 81 -32.07 -15.44 48.30
N GLU A 82 -30.98 -14.92 48.86
CA GLU A 82 -30.96 -14.07 50.05
C GLU A 82 -30.53 -12.62 49.72
N SER A 83 -30.52 -12.24 48.44
CA SER A 83 -30.14 -10.92 47.95
C SER A 83 -28.74 -10.47 48.39
N LYS A 84 -27.80 -11.42 48.56
CA LYS A 84 -26.41 -11.07 48.84
C LYS A 84 -25.74 -10.42 47.61
N PRO A 85 -24.70 -9.60 47.81
CA PRO A 85 -23.94 -9.00 46.71
C PRO A 85 -23.39 -10.07 45.76
N LEU A 86 -23.48 -9.80 44.46
CA LEU A 86 -23.00 -10.66 43.39
C LEU A 86 -21.71 -10.09 42.77
N THR A 87 -20.76 -10.97 42.47
CA THR A 87 -19.62 -10.67 41.61
C THR A 87 -19.76 -11.45 40.30
N TYR A 88 -19.29 -10.84 39.20
CA TYR A 88 -19.45 -11.36 37.84
C TYR A 88 -18.06 -11.63 37.26
N GLN A 89 -17.96 -12.67 36.44
CA GLN A 89 -16.79 -12.92 35.62
C GLN A 89 -17.23 -13.59 34.32
N TRP A 90 -16.91 -12.97 33.20
CA TRP A 90 -17.17 -13.51 31.88
C TRP A 90 -15.91 -14.12 31.28
N ALA A 91 -16.09 -15.20 30.52
CA ALA A 91 -15.04 -15.86 29.76
C ALA A 91 -15.54 -16.24 28.35
N VAL A 92 -14.66 -16.19 27.36
CA VAL A 92 -14.92 -16.74 26.02
C VAL A 92 -14.52 -18.21 26.03
N LEU A 93 -15.48 -19.12 25.94
CA LEU A 93 -15.23 -20.57 25.93
C LEU A 93 -14.87 -21.07 24.53
N ARG A 94 -15.62 -20.61 23.52
CA ARG A 94 -15.43 -20.99 22.13
C ARG A 94 -15.56 -19.78 21.23
N LYS A 95 -14.71 -19.70 20.21
CA LYS A 95 -14.75 -18.69 19.16
C LYS A 95 -14.20 -19.28 17.85
N PRO A 96 -14.46 -18.68 16.68
CA PRO A 96 -13.87 -19.11 15.42
C PRO A 96 -12.34 -19.18 15.51
N ALA A 97 -11.72 -20.13 14.81
CA ALA A 97 -10.29 -20.44 14.97
C ALA A 97 -9.33 -19.25 14.70
N LYS A 98 -9.74 -18.30 13.85
CA LYS A 98 -8.97 -17.09 13.52
C LYS A 98 -9.29 -15.90 14.41
N SER A 99 -10.33 -16.00 15.25
CA SER A 99 -10.77 -14.91 16.09
C SER A 99 -9.75 -14.60 17.18
N THR A 100 -9.42 -13.32 17.33
CA THR A 100 -8.51 -12.76 18.34
C THR A 100 -9.24 -12.03 19.47
N VAL A 101 -10.58 -12.00 19.43
CA VAL A 101 -11.41 -11.18 20.33
C VAL A 101 -11.16 -11.44 21.83
N THR A 102 -11.29 -10.35 22.61
CA THR A 102 -11.30 -10.29 24.07
C THR A 102 -12.51 -9.50 24.56
N LEU A 103 -12.98 -9.78 25.78
CA LEU A 103 -14.04 -9.01 26.44
C LEU A 103 -13.49 -7.73 27.07
N SER A 104 -14.20 -6.62 26.91
CA SER A 104 -14.01 -5.39 27.69
C SER A 104 -14.85 -5.46 28.97
N GLU A 105 -14.27 -5.05 30.10
CA GLU A 105 -14.93 -5.08 31.42
C GLU A 105 -15.49 -6.47 31.79
N ALA A 106 -14.70 -7.53 31.62
CA ALA A 106 -15.13 -8.91 31.82
C ALA A 106 -15.68 -9.23 33.24
N ALA A 107 -15.38 -8.41 34.24
CA ALA A 107 -15.90 -8.53 35.61
C ALA A 107 -17.19 -7.70 35.87
N SER A 108 -17.68 -6.98 34.85
CA SER A 108 -18.94 -6.23 34.89
C SER A 108 -20.14 -7.15 34.68
N PHE A 109 -21.31 -6.71 35.14
CA PHE A 109 -22.58 -7.35 34.76
C PHE A 109 -22.97 -7.06 33.30
N LYS A 110 -22.34 -6.08 32.64
CA LYS A 110 -22.54 -5.74 31.21
C LYS A 110 -21.21 -5.57 30.47
N PRO A 111 -20.43 -6.64 30.25
CA PRO A 111 -19.23 -6.55 29.42
C PRO A 111 -19.63 -6.35 27.96
N THR A 112 -18.66 -5.91 27.15
CA THR A 112 -18.85 -5.78 25.71
C THR A 112 -17.73 -6.46 24.93
N PHE A 113 -18.01 -6.84 23.69
CA PHE A 113 -16.99 -7.27 22.73
C PHE A 113 -17.44 -7.03 21.29
N LYS A 114 -16.54 -7.22 20.33
CA LYS A 114 -16.84 -7.12 18.89
C LYS A 114 -16.39 -8.41 18.20
N PRO A 115 -17.31 -9.26 17.72
CA PRO A 115 -16.95 -10.40 16.89
C PRO A 115 -16.09 -9.95 15.71
N ASP A 116 -14.95 -10.59 15.48
CA ASP A 116 -13.97 -10.29 14.42
C ASP A 116 -13.97 -11.32 13.29
N GLU A 117 -14.71 -12.41 13.44
CA GLU A 117 -14.84 -13.50 12.47
C GLU A 117 -16.28 -13.99 12.41
N VAL A 118 -16.65 -14.60 11.29
CA VAL A 118 -17.96 -15.23 11.12
C VAL A 118 -18.02 -16.52 11.93
N GLY A 119 -19.14 -16.75 12.60
CA GLY A 119 -19.40 -18.00 13.32
C GLY A 119 -19.87 -17.77 14.75
N GLU A 120 -19.75 -18.83 15.54
CA GLU A 120 -20.31 -18.89 16.88
C GLU A 120 -19.27 -18.56 17.96
N TYR A 121 -19.66 -17.64 18.84
CA TYR A 121 -18.94 -17.28 20.05
C TYR A 121 -19.75 -17.77 21.25
N GLU A 122 -19.23 -18.75 21.98
CA GLU A 122 -19.84 -19.25 23.21
C GLU A 122 -19.17 -18.56 24.40
N LEU A 123 -19.95 -17.79 25.16
CA LEU A 123 -19.47 -17.04 26.32
C LEU A 123 -20.11 -17.59 27.58
N GLU A 124 -19.32 -17.67 28.65
CA GLU A 124 -19.77 -18.15 29.95
C GLU A 124 -19.71 -17.02 30.96
N LEU A 125 -20.82 -16.82 31.66
CA LEU A 125 -20.93 -15.99 32.84
C LEU A 125 -20.74 -16.87 34.07
N THR A 126 -19.78 -16.54 34.94
CA THR A 126 -19.69 -17.04 36.31
C THR A 126 -20.15 -15.96 37.28
N VAL A 127 -21.13 -16.27 38.12
CA VAL A 127 -21.60 -15.41 39.21
C VAL A 127 -21.23 -16.03 40.55
N ALA A 128 -20.67 -15.22 41.46
CA ALA A 128 -20.34 -15.64 42.81
C ALA A 128 -20.99 -14.74 43.87
N SER A 129 -21.36 -15.35 45.00
CA SER A 129 -21.82 -14.67 46.21
C SER A 129 -21.27 -15.41 47.44
N PRO A 130 -21.44 -14.89 48.67
CA PRO A 130 -21.16 -15.65 49.89
C PRO A 130 -21.91 -16.99 49.99
N ASN A 131 -23.01 -17.15 49.24
CA ASN A 131 -23.85 -18.35 49.24
C ASN A 131 -23.48 -19.36 48.14
N GLY A 132 -22.49 -19.07 47.29
CA GLY A 132 -21.98 -20.03 46.32
C GLY A 132 -21.60 -19.42 44.97
N LYS A 133 -21.54 -20.28 43.95
CA LYS A 133 -21.23 -19.91 42.57
C LYS A 133 -22.17 -20.62 41.60
N ALA A 134 -22.54 -19.94 40.54
CA ALA A 134 -23.29 -20.51 39.42
C ALA A 134 -22.71 -20.02 38.09
N THR A 135 -22.92 -20.80 37.04
CA THR A 135 -22.50 -20.47 35.68
C THR A 135 -23.69 -20.53 34.74
N ASP A 136 -23.70 -19.66 33.73
CA ASP A 136 -24.64 -19.71 32.62
C ASP A 136 -23.94 -19.31 31.32
N LYS A 137 -24.47 -19.75 30.18
CA LYS A 137 -23.85 -19.53 28.88
C LYS A 137 -24.76 -18.75 27.95
N VAL A 138 -24.15 -18.01 27.04
CA VAL A 138 -24.83 -17.33 25.95
C VAL A 138 -24.08 -17.58 24.65
N LEU A 139 -24.83 -17.89 23.59
CA LEU A 139 -24.31 -18.04 22.25
C LEU A 139 -24.50 -16.74 21.46
N VAL A 140 -23.41 -16.22 20.90
CA VAL A 140 -23.45 -15.10 19.97
C VAL A 140 -23.06 -15.61 18.58
N THR A 141 -24.02 -15.56 17.66
CA THR A 141 -23.82 -15.94 16.26
C THR A 141 -23.49 -14.70 15.44
N ALA A 142 -22.25 -14.60 14.97
CA ALA A 142 -21.80 -13.53 14.10
C ALA A 142 -21.96 -13.93 12.62
N SER A 143 -22.64 -13.08 11.85
CA SER A 143 -22.91 -13.28 10.42
C SER A 143 -22.33 -12.12 9.58
N VAL A 144 -22.25 -12.30 8.26
CA VAL A 144 -21.84 -11.25 7.33
C VAL A 144 -23.06 -10.46 6.88
N ALA A 145 -22.98 -9.13 6.90
CA ALA A 145 -23.93 -8.28 6.22
C ALA A 145 -23.77 -8.44 4.70
N GLU A 146 -24.85 -8.55 3.94
CA GLU A 146 -24.71 -8.67 2.49
C GLU A 146 -24.33 -7.33 1.83
N PRO A 147 -23.33 -7.33 0.93
CA PRO A 147 -23.02 -6.16 0.11
C PRO A 147 -24.19 -5.77 -0.77
N LEU A 148 -24.37 -4.48 -1.02
CA LEU A 148 -25.30 -4.02 -2.05
C LEU A 148 -24.65 -4.10 -3.43
N ALA A 149 -25.39 -4.64 -4.40
CA ALA A 149 -24.94 -4.65 -5.78
C ALA A 149 -25.04 -3.24 -6.40
N ILE A 150 -23.95 -2.77 -6.99
CA ILE A 150 -23.93 -1.62 -7.91
C ILE A 150 -23.93 -2.19 -9.32
N SER A 151 -25.12 -2.28 -9.91
CA SER A 151 -25.36 -2.94 -11.19
C SER A 151 -25.87 -1.97 -12.26
N ALA A 152 -25.63 -0.67 -12.12
CA ALA A 152 -26.05 0.37 -13.04
C ALA A 152 -25.14 1.60 -12.96
N ASN A 153 -25.17 2.43 -14.00
CA ASN A 153 -24.41 3.67 -14.08
C ASN A 153 -24.88 4.67 -13.02
N ILE A 154 -23.96 5.53 -12.57
CA ILE A 154 -24.25 6.64 -11.68
C ILE A 154 -24.60 7.87 -12.52
N THR A 155 -25.90 8.07 -12.74
CA THR A 155 -26.44 9.16 -13.56
C THR A 155 -27.07 10.29 -12.75
N VAL A 156 -27.12 10.14 -11.43
CA VAL A 156 -27.62 11.14 -10.46
C VAL A 156 -26.66 11.17 -9.27
N LYS A 157 -26.74 12.25 -8.49
CA LYS A 157 -25.90 12.40 -7.30
C LYS A 157 -26.12 11.21 -6.36
N THR A 158 -25.06 10.48 -6.06
CA THR A 158 -25.11 9.25 -5.29
C THR A 158 -24.06 9.30 -4.19
N THR A 159 -24.47 8.95 -2.97
CA THR A 159 -23.58 8.83 -1.82
C THR A 159 -23.57 7.38 -1.34
N LEU A 160 -22.37 6.77 -1.28
CA LEU A 160 -22.16 5.45 -0.72
C LEU A 160 -21.77 5.59 0.76
N ALA A 161 -22.52 4.93 1.63
CA ALA A 161 -22.31 4.95 3.08
C ALA A 161 -21.57 3.70 3.54
N ASP A 162 -20.83 3.81 4.64
CA ASP A 162 -20.24 2.69 5.38
C ASP A 162 -21.37 1.89 6.05
N ARG A 163 -21.58 0.65 5.61
CA ARG A 163 -22.72 -0.22 5.97
C ARG A 163 -22.30 -1.44 6.76
N ILE A 164 -21.08 -1.93 6.53
CA ILE A 164 -20.54 -3.16 7.11
C ILE A 164 -19.40 -2.79 8.04
N ALA A 165 -19.60 -3.01 9.34
CA ALA A 165 -18.66 -2.60 10.37
C ALA A 165 -17.26 -3.26 10.24
N HIS A 166 -17.17 -4.42 9.57
CA HIS A 166 -15.89 -5.09 9.35
C HIS A 166 -15.12 -4.43 8.19
N PRO A 167 -13.94 -3.82 8.45
CA PRO A 167 -13.25 -2.92 7.51
C PRO A 167 -12.66 -3.60 6.27
N ASP A 168 -12.68 -4.93 6.18
CA ASP A 168 -12.23 -5.68 5.00
C ASP A 168 -13.36 -6.32 4.19
N LEU A 169 -14.58 -6.34 4.72
CA LEU A 169 -15.74 -6.89 4.01
C LEU A 169 -16.37 -5.81 3.13
N PRO A 170 -16.81 -6.15 1.90
CA PRO A 170 -17.34 -5.17 0.96
C PRO A 170 -18.74 -4.68 1.35
N ASP A 171 -18.93 -3.37 1.47
CA ASP A 171 -20.24 -2.73 1.56
C ASP A 171 -21.03 -2.83 0.26
N TYR A 172 -20.30 -2.79 -0.85
CA TYR A 172 -20.82 -2.76 -2.20
C TYR A 172 -20.05 -3.72 -3.10
N ILE A 173 -20.75 -4.40 -4.01
CA ILE A 173 -20.16 -5.16 -5.11
C ILE A 173 -20.58 -4.55 -6.44
N VAL A 174 -19.62 -4.14 -7.25
CA VAL A 174 -19.85 -3.69 -8.63
C VAL A 174 -19.86 -4.92 -9.54
N THR A 175 -21.04 -5.26 -10.07
CA THR A 175 -21.30 -6.52 -10.78
C THR A 175 -21.15 -6.42 -12.30
N LYS A 176 -21.00 -5.21 -12.83
CA LYS A 176 -20.75 -4.98 -14.26
C LYS A 176 -20.01 -3.66 -14.44
N ASN A 177 -19.50 -3.41 -15.64
CA ASN A 177 -18.92 -2.10 -15.95
C ASN A 177 -19.93 -0.99 -15.64
N ILE A 178 -19.47 0.04 -14.94
CA ILE A 178 -20.29 1.20 -14.60
C ILE A 178 -19.64 2.48 -15.07
N ASP A 179 -20.49 3.40 -15.49
CA ASP A 179 -20.12 4.76 -15.80
C ASP A 179 -20.60 5.70 -14.69
N VAL A 180 -19.72 6.58 -14.26
CA VAL A 180 -20.00 7.70 -13.36
C VAL A 180 -20.10 8.95 -14.23
N SER A 181 -21.33 9.38 -14.50
CA SER A 181 -21.66 10.58 -15.29
C SER A 181 -22.30 11.68 -14.42
N HIS A 182 -22.30 11.49 -13.10
CA HIS A 182 -22.69 12.48 -12.10
C HIS A 182 -21.87 12.30 -10.83
N GLU A 183 -22.08 13.13 -9.82
CA GLU A 183 -21.37 13.04 -8.53
C GLU A 183 -21.57 11.67 -7.86
N LEU A 184 -20.47 10.96 -7.66
CA LEU A 184 -20.34 9.79 -6.78
C LEU A 184 -19.48 10.18 -5.57
N THR A 185 -20.13 10.32 -4.43
CA THR A 185 -19.47 10.57 -3.14
C THR A 185 -19.38 9.26 -2.35
N ILE A 186 -18.20 8.95 -1.82
CA ILE A 186 -17.93 7.74 -1.04
C ILE A 186 -17.45 8.16 0.35
N ASN A 187 -18.19 7.74 1.38
CA ASN A 187 -17.90 8.09 2.76
C ASN A 187 -16.70 7.28 3.32
N PRO A 188 -16.02 7.78 4.38
CA PRO A 188 -14.96 7.04 5.05
C PRO A 188 -15.38 5.63 5.48
N GLY A 189 -14.46 4.67 5.34
CA GLY A 189 -14.66 3.26 5.73
C GLY A 189 -15.24 2.36 4.65
N VAL A 190 -15.83 2.92 3.58
CA VAL A 190 -16.49 2.14 2.54
C VAL A 190 -15.52 1.24 1.78
N VAL A 191 -15.88 -0.04 1.65
CA VAL A 191 -15.21 -1.04 0.83
C VAL A 191 -16.08 -1.38 -0.39
N ILE A 192 -15.56 -1.09 -1.58
CA ILE A 192 -16.20 -1.40 -2.87
C ILE A 192 -15.41 -2.53 -3.53
N ALA A 193 -16.03 -3.70 -3.65
CA ALA A 193 -15.46 -4.82 -4.39
C ALA A 193 -15.95 -4.85 -5.84
N PHE A 194 -15.07 -5.25 -6.76
CA PHE A 194 -15.37 -5.37 -8.18
C PHE A 194 -15.34 -6.83 -8.59
N GLU A 195 -16.35 -7.26 -9.33
CA GLU A 195 -16.34 -8.56 -9.98
C GLU A 195 -15.24 -8.65 -11.05
N ARG A 196 -14.99 -9.87 -11.52
CA ARG A 196 -13.90 -10.16 -12.45
C ARG A 196 -14.05 -9.33 -13.73
N ASP A 197 -12.95 -8.73 -14.17
CA ASP A 197 -12.87 -7.95 -15.43
C ASP A 197 -13.83 -6.74 -15.53
N VAL A 198 -14.38 -6.30 -14.39
CA VAL A 198 -15.18 -5.09 -14.27
C VAL A 198 -14.31 -3.83 -14.18
N ARG A 199 -14.79 -2.75 -14.79
CA ARG A 199 -14.19 -1.42 -14.81
C ARG A 199 -15.19 -0.37 -14.29
N MET A 200 -14.67 0.65 -13.63
CA MET A 200 -15.40 1.91 -13.38
C MET A 200 -14.86 3.01 -14.30
N ASN A 201 -15.73 3.66 -15.07
CA ASN A 201 -15.36 4.85 -15.85
C ASN A 201 -15.89 6.11 -15.13
N VAL A 202 -15.04 7.13 -14.93
CA VAL A 202 -15.47 8.45 -14.46
C VAL A 202 -15.46 9.40 -15.65
N ASN A 203 -16.63 9.64 -16.23
CA ASN A 203 -16.77 10.26 -17.54
C ASN A 203 -16.53 11.76 -17.53
N ASP A 204 -16.16 12.31 -18.69
CA ASP A 204 -15.95 13.74 -18.91
C ASP A 204 -17.25 14.57 -19.04
N ASN A 205 -18.39 13.91 -19.27
CA ASN A 205 -19.71 14.53 -19.29
C ASN A 205 -20.38 14.56 -17.90
N GLY A 206 -19.80 15.30 -16.95
CA GLY A 206 -20.38 15.52 -15.63
C GLY A 206 -20.01 14.49 -14.55
N GLY A 207 -19.16 13.51 -14.87
CA GLY A 207 -18.61 12.57 -13.89
C GLY A 207 -17.81 13.28 -12.81
N LEU A 208 -17.98 12.86 -11.56
CA LEU A 208 -17.24 13.39 -10.42
C LEU A 208 -17.10 12.29 -9.36
N LEU A 209 -15.86 11.94 -9.02
CA LEU A 209 -15.53 10.99 -7.98
C LEU A 209 -14.96 11.71 -6.75
N ILE A 210 -15.68 11.66 -5.64
CA ILE A 210 -15.25 12.20 -4.35
C ILE A 210 -15.10 11.02 -3.38
N ALA A 211 -13.86 10.56 -3.18
CA ALA A 211 -13.55 9.56 -2.16
C ALA A 211 -12.58 10.18 -1.14
N ARG A 212 -13.14 10.59 0.01
CA ARG A 212 -12.39 11.13 1.13
C ARG A 212 -12.55 10.21 2.33
N GLY A 213 -11.61 9.29 2.49
CA GLY A 213 -11.48 8.46 3.67
C GLY A 213 -10.79 9.19 4.81
N GLU A 214 -10.57 8.46 5.88
CA GLU A 214 -9.78 8.89 7.03
C GLU A 214 -8.65 7.88 7.28
N ALA A 215 -7.57 8.28 7.97
CA ALA A 215 -6.46 7.39 8.27
C ALA A 215 -6.91 6.08 8.97
N ALA A 216 -7.88 6.17 9.88
CA ALA A 216 -8.47 5.03 10.60
C ALA A 216 -9.62 4.33 9.84
N LYS A 217 -10.17 4.99 8.80
CA LYS A 217 -11.32 4.52 8.01
C LYS A 217 -11.08 4.78 6.53
N LYS A 218 -10.10 4.07 5.97
CA LYS A 218 -9.76 4.20 4.56
C LYS A 218 -10.91 3.69 3.69
N ILE A 219 -11.10 4.33 2.55
CA ILE A 219 -11.97 3.79 1.49
C ILE A 219 -11.16 2.77 0.69
N LYS A 220 -11.75 1.64 0.32
CA LYS A 220 -11.04 0.57 -0.40
C LYS A 220 -11.75 0.21 -1.71
N PHE A 221 -11.01 0.23 -2.82
CA PHE A 221 -11.42 -0.33 -4.12
C PHE A 221 -10.66 -1.63 -4.36
N VAL A 222 -11.37 -2.76 -4.40
CA VAL A 222 -10.75 -4.09 -4.31
C VAL A 222 -11.39 -5.10 -5.26
N GLY A 223 -10.71 -6.20 -5.60
CA GLY A 223 -11.37 -7.33 -6.26
C GLY A 223 -12.24 -8.12 -5.28
N VAL A 224 -13.35 -8.70 -5.75
CA VAL A 224 -14.13 -9.68 -4.96
C VAL A 224 -13.22 -10.83 -4.49
N GLN A 225 -12.34 -11.31 -5.38
CA GLN A 225 -11.20 -12.13 -4.97
C GLN A 225 -9.97 -11.25 -4.81
N ARG A 226 -9.25 -11.46 -3.71
CA ARG A 226 -8.06 -10.69 -3.34
C ARG A 226 -6.81 -11.21 -4.07
N THR A 227 -6.88 -11.19 -5.39
CA THR A 227 -5.82 -11.65 -6.31
C THR A 227 -5.40 -10.51 -7.23
N LYS A 228 -4.11 -10.31 -7.47
CA LYS A 228 -3.63 -9.28 -8.41
C LYS A 228 -4.29 -9.47 -9.79
N GLY A 229 -4.73 -8.39 -10.42
CA GLY A 229 -5.35 -8.47 -11.74
C GLY A 229 -6.72 -9.14 -11.76
N TYR A 230 -7.53 -9.01 -10.72
CA TYR A 230 -8.89 -9.57 -10.69
C TYR A 230 -9.90 -8.72 -11.47
N TRP A 231 -9.84 -7.41 -11.28
CA TRP A 231 -10.71 -6.43 -11.95
C TRP A 231 -9.86 -5.46 -12.79
N VAL A 232 -10.48 -4.65 -13.64
CA VAL A 232 -9.74 -3.86 -14.63
C VAL A 232 -9.04 -2.66 -14.02
N GLY A 233 -9.74 -1.91 -13.16
CA GLY A 233 -9.28 -0.62 -12.63
C GLY A 233 -10.30 0.50 -12.85
N ILE A 234 -9.88 1.72 -12.53
CA ILE A 234 -10.65 2.95 -12.67
C ILE A 234 -10.12 3.73 -13.87
N ALA A 235 -10.97 3.99 -14.86
CA ALA A 235 -10.64 4.84 -16.00
C ALA A 235 -11.22 6.24 -15.78
N HIS A 236 -10.36 7.22 -15.58
CA HIS A 236 -10.72 8.59 -15.24
C HIS A 236 -10.61 9.50 -16.47
N TYR A 237 -11.76 10.02 -16.90
CA TYR A 237 -11.89 10.97 -18.00
C TYR A 237 -12.29 12.37 -17.51
N SER A 238 -12.90 12.48 -16.34
CA SER A 238 -13.42 13.76 -15.85
C SER A 238 -12.33 14.82 -15.64
N GLY A 239 -12.55 15.98 -16.26
CA GLY A 239 -11.78 17.21 -16.03
C GLY A 239 -12.22 18.04 -14.82
N SER A 240 -13.19 17.60 -14.00
CA SER A 240 -13.60 18.34 -12.80
C SER A 240 -12.45 18.45 -11.78
N ASN A 241 -12.24 19.64 -11.23
CA ASN A 241 -11.21 19.88 -10.21
C ASN A 241 -11.58 19.29 -8.83
N ALA A 242 -12.84 18.92 -8.62
CA ALA A 242 -13.33 18.34 -7.38
C ALA A 242 -13.02 16.84 -7.22
N ASN A 243 -12.52 16.18 -8.28
CA ASN A 243 -12.13 14.78 -8.20
C ASN A 243 -11.01 14.55 -7.19
N ILE A 244 -11.19 13.57 -6.32
CA ILE A 244 -10.23 13.30 -5.26
C ILE A 244 -10.24 11.84 -4.80
N LEU A 245 -9.04 11.33 -4.53
CA LEU A 245 -8.77 10.18 -3.68
C LEU A 245 -7.94 10.65 -2.48
N GLU A 246 -8.49 10.55 -1.28
CA GLU A 246 -7.82 10.90 -0.03
C GLU A 246 -8.01 9.79 0.99
N HIS A 247 -6.92 9.25 1.55
CA HIS A 247 -6.97 8.05 2.41
C HIS A 247 -7.70 6.86 1.76
N VAL A 248 -7.32 6.56 0.52
CA VAL A 248 -7.88 5.47 -0.28
C VAL A 248 -6.86 4.32 -0.40
N GLU A 249 -7.35 3.09 -0.55
CA GLU A 249 -6.56 1.96 -1.07
C GLU A 249 -7.18 1.45 -2.37
N VAL A 250 -6.35 1.30 -3.41
CA VAL A 250 -6.74 0.67 -4.68
C VAL A 250 -5.89 -0.58 -4.89
N SER A 251 -6.54 -1.75 -4.86
CA SER A 251 -5.84 -3.04 -4.93
C SER A 251 -6.51 -4.07 -5.82
N HIS A 252 -5.74 -5.08 -6.24
CA HIS A 252 -6.20 -6.22 -7.04
C HIS A 252 -6.68 -5.86 -8.46
N ALA A 253 -6.37 -4.65 -8.95
CA ALA A 253 -6.75 -4.19 -10.28
C ALA A 253 -5.75 -4.67 -11.36
N GLY A 254 -6.05 -4.35 -12.62
CA GLY A 254 -5.16 -4.60 -13.76
C GLY A 254 -5.37 -5.94 -14.49
N SER A 255 -6.58 -6.51 -14.46
CA SER A 255 -6.86 -7.81 -15.12
C SER A 255 -6.54 -7.82 -16.62
N ARG A 256 -6.70 -6.66 -17.29
CA ARG A 256 -6.41 -6.42 -18.70
C ARG A 256 -6.01 -4.96 -18.91
N PRO A 257 -5.39 -4.61 -20.06
CA PRO A 257 -5.06 -3.23 -20.36
C PRO A 257 -6.26 -2.28 -20.19
N ILE A 258 -6.04 -1.21 -19.45
CA ILE A 258 -7.07 -0.19 -19.22
C ILE A 258 -7.14 0.78 -20.39
N PHE A 259 -5.97 1.09 -20.97
CA PHE A 259 -5.80 1.89 -22.18
C PHE A 259 -4.66 1.34 -23.03
N SER A 260 -4.86 1.26 -24.35
CA SER A 260 -3.91 0.67 -25.29
C SER A 260 -3.43 -0.71 -24.80
N THR A 261 -2.13 -0.90 -24.61
CA THR A 261 -1.51 -2.12 -24.08
C THR A 261 -1.19 -2.05 -22.59
N THR A 262 -1.49 -0.93 -21.92
CA THR A 262 -1.06 -0.66 -20.54
C THR A 262 -2.13 -1.08 -19.54
N LYS A 263 -1.74 -1.92 -18.57
CA LYS A 263 -2.52 -2.24 -17.38
C LYS A 263 -2.23 -1.23 -16.28
N ALA A 264 -3.25 -0.69 -15.63
CA ALA A 264 -3.09 0.16 -14.45
C ALA A 264 -4.33 0.11 -13.55
N ALA A 265 -4.15 0.34 -12.25
CA ALA A 265 -5.26 0.40 -11.31
C ALA A 265 -6.08 1.70 -11.46
N LEU A 266 -5.40 2.81 -11.76
CA LEU A 266 -6.03 4.09 -12.09
C LEU A 266 -5.41 4.68 -13.35
N TYR A 267 -6.24 5.02 -14.33
CA TYR A 267 -5.85 5.64 -15.58
C TYR A 267 -6.42 7.05 -15.72
N PHE A 268 -5.62 7.99 -16.21
CA PHE A 268 -6.05 9.34 -16.57
C PHE A 268 -6.03 9.54 -18.07
N SER A 269 -7.16 9.96 -18.62
CA SER A 269 -7.27 10.32 -20.03
C SER A 269 -6.67 11.68 -20.34
N GLY A 270 -5.81 11.70 -21.36
CA GLY A 270 -5.23 12.90 -21.93
C GLY A 270 -6.21 13.81 -22.67
N GLY A 271 -7.08 13.20 -23.51
CA GLY A 271 -7.94 13.94 -24.44
C GLY A 271 -8.99 14.81 -23.77
N SER A 272 -9.38 14.48 -22.54
CA SER A 272 -10.43 15.17 -21.77
C SER A 272 -9.87 16.08 -20.67
N LYS A 273 -8.54 16.27 -20.60
CA LYS A 273 -7.85 16.95 -19.51
C LYS A 273 -8.25 16.38 -18.14
N ALA A 274 -8.31 15.04 -18.05
CA ALA A 274 -8.72 14.36 -16.84
C ALA A 274 -7.81 14.77 -15.67
N GLN A 275 -8.39 15.14 -14.54
CA GLN A 275 -7.62 15.64 -13.40
C GLN A 275 -8.16 15.16 -12.06
N MET A 276 -7.28 15.00 -11.08
CA MET A 276 -7.62 14.53 -9.73
C MET A 276 -6.56 14.97 -8.71
N ALA A 277 -6.98 15.18 -7.47
CA ALA A 277 -6.08 15.22 -6.32
C ALA A 277 -5.94 13.81 -5.72
N ILE A 278 -4.71 13.39 -5.42
CA ILE A 278 -4.43 12.08 -4.82
C ILE A 278 -3.58 12.28 -3.57
N LYS A 279 -4.12 11.96 -2.41
CA LYS A 279 -3.49 12.21 -1.11
C LYS A 279 -3.56 10.97 -0.24
N ASN A 280 -2.48 10.66 0.48
CA ASN A 280 -2.47 9.59 1.48
C ASN A 280 -3.05 8.27 0.95
N THR A 281 -2.86 7.99 -0.34
CA THR A 281 -3.52 6.90 -1.06
C THR A 281 -2.51 5.83 -1.40
N ALA A 282 -2.92 4.57 -1.23
CA ALA A 282 -2.08 3.41 -1.49
C ALA A 282 -2.57 2.66 -2.76
N PHE A 283 -1.64 2.38 -3.68
CA PHE A 283 -1.88 1.53 -4.84
C PHE A 283 -1.08 0.24 -4.67
N THR A 284 -1.78 -0.84 -4.34
CA THR A 284 -1.14 -2.02 -3.78
C THR A 284 -1.62 -3.32 -4.40
N ASP A 285 -0.71 -4.27 -4.63
CA ASP A 285 -1.08 -5.61 -5.09
C ASP A 285 -1.90 -5.59 -6.40
N ASN A 286 -1.52 -4.72 -7.34
CA ASN A 286 -2.13 -4.63 -8.68
C ASN A 286 -1.29 -5.38 -9.73
N ASP A 287 -1.94 -5.89 -10.77
CA ASP A 287 -1.27 -6.42 -11.97
C ASP A 287 -1.16 -5.34 -13.04
N GLY A 288 -0.14 -4.49 -12.96
CA GLY A 288 0.04 -3.31 -13.80
C GLY A 288 0.67 -2.17 -13.01
N TYR A 289 0.58 -0.95 -13.54
CA TYR A 289 0.97 0.25 -12.80
C TYR A 289 -0.07 0.55 -11.71
N GLY A 290 0.34 1.20 -10.63
CA GLY A 290 -0.62 1.81 -9.70
C GLY A 290 -1.41 2.91 -10.40
N ILE A 291 -0.69 3.88 -10.98
CA ILE A 291 -1.27 4.97 -11.76
C ILE A 291 -0.66 5.01 -13.16
N TYR A 292 -1.50 5.25 -14.17
CA TYR A 292 -1.07 5.64 -15.51
C TYR A 292 -1.69 6.98 -15.89
N VAL A 293 -0.85 8.00 -16.02
CA VAL A 293 -1.24 9.32 -16.52
C VAL A 293 -0.86 9.41 -18.00
N TYR A 294 -1.86 9.32 -18.89
CA TYR A 294 -1.63 9.50 -20.31
C TYR A 294 -1.46 10.98 -20.66
N GLU A 295 -0.74 11.25 -21.75
CA GLU A 295 -0.34 12.60 -22.18
C GLU A 295 -1.52 13.58 -22.15
N GLY A 296 -1.46 14.58 -21.28
CA GLY A 296 -2.51 15.59 -21.09
C GLY A 296 -3.43 15.37 -19.88
N GLY A 297 -3.34 14.21 -19.20
CA GLY A 297 -3.89 14.00 -17.87
C GLY A 297 -3.12 14.81 -16.83
N ILE A 298 -3.76 15.16 -15.72
CA ILE A 298 -3.22 16.13 -14.75
C ILE A 298 -3.33 15.57 -13.32
N LEU A 299 -2.18 15.38 -12.67
CA LEU A 299 -2.11 15.24 -11.21
C LEU A 299 -2.17 16.63 -10.58
N ARG A 300 -3.37 17.04 -10.15
CA ARG A 300 -3.60 18.40 -9.66
C ARG A 300 -2.90 18.63 -8.31
N GLU A 301 -3.03 17.66 -7.43
CA GLU A 301 -2.32 17.58 -6.14
C GLU A 301 -1.90 16.13 -5.92
N PHE A 302 -0.70 15.94 -5.39
CA PHE A 302 -0.15 14.62 -5.11
C PHE A 302 0.63 14.70 -3.79
N THR A 303 0.22 13.97 -2.76
CA THR A 303 0.86 14.07 -1.43
C THR A 303 0.83 12.75 -0.68
N GLU A 304 1.99 12.28 -0.23
CA GLU A 304 2.13 11.13 0.68
C GLU A 304 1.43 9.85 0.18
N ASN A 305 1.60 9.53 -1.10
CA ASN A 305 1.04 8.31 -1.71
C ASN A 305 2.03 7.15 -1.65
N GLY A 306 1.53 5.91 -1.65
CA GLY A 306 2.36 4.72 -1.55
C GLY A 306 2.07 3.71 -2.66
N PHE A 307 3.13 3.16 -3.26
CA PHE A 307 3.04 2.14 -4.32
C PHE A 307 3.80 0.90 -3.90
N ARG A 308 3.10 -0.23 -3.70
CA ARG A 308 3.74 -1.48 -3.25
C ARG A 308 3.20 -2.72 -3.95
N ASN A 309 4.07 -3.70 -4.18
CA ASN A 309 3.72 -5.00 -4.75
C ASN A 309 2.93 -4.92 -6.07
N ASN A 310 3.09 -3.88 -6.88
CA ASN A 310 2.52 -3.85 -8.22
C ASN A 310 3.43 -4.65 -9.19
N THR A 311 2.89 -5.24 -10.26
CA THR A 311 3.72 -6.02 -11.21
C THR A 311 4.54 -5.15 -12.16
N GLU A 312 4.14 -3.89 -12.37
CA GLU A 312 4.90 -2.87 -13.08
C GLU A 312 5.47 -1.84 -12.08
N ALA A 313 5.86 -0.66 -12.56
CA ALA A 313 6.27 0.44 -11.68
C ALA A 313 5.07 1.07 -10.93
N GLY A 314 5.34 1.86 -9.90
CA GLY A 314 4.28 2.53 -9.15
C GLY A 314 3.43 3.46 -10.03
N ILE A 315 4.09 4.23 -10.89
CA ILE A 315 3.44 5.18 -11.79
C ILE A 315 4.13 5.24 -13.16
N LEU A 316 3.32 5.44 -14.20
CA LEU A 316 3.74 5.84 -15.54
C LEU A 316 3.09 7.20 -15.87
N LEU A 317 3.87 8.21 -16.24
CA LEU A 317 3.37 9.56 -16.52
C LEU A 317 4.21 10.28 -17.58
N ASP A 318 3.70 11.41 -18.09
CA ASP A 318 4.51 12.33 -18.90
C ASP A 318 5.44 13.20 -18.02
N ALA A 319 6.46 13.79 -18.65
CA ALA A 319 7.46 14.59 -17.95
C ALA A 319 6.88 15.85 -17.27
N ALA A 320 5.78 16.40 -17.80
CA ALA A 320 5.16 17.61 -17.25
C ALA A 320 4.46 17.34 -15.91
N ASN A 321 3.98 16.12 -15.68
CA ASN A 321 3.38 15.75 -14.41
C ASN A 321 4.40 15.44 -13.31
N VAL A 322 5.68 15.25 -13.63
CA VAL A 322 6.71 14.88 -12.64
C VAL A 322 6.91 15.96 -11.57
N GLU A 323 6.82 17.25 -11.94
CA GLU A 323 6.89 18.36 -10.98
C GLU A 323 5.72 18.39 -9.97
N LYS A 324 4.63 17.65 -10.25
CA LYS A 324 3.47 17.57 -9.36
C LYS A 324 3.64 16.53 -8.26
N LEU A 325 4.60 15.62 -8.40
CA LEU A 325 4.88 14.57 -7.40
C LEU A 325 5.57 15.18 -6.18
N ASP A 326 5.12 14.79 -4.98
CA ASP A 326 5.73 15.23 -3.74
C ASP A 326 6.92 14.36 -3.31
N TYR A 327 7.70 14.90 -2.39
CA TYR A 327 8.92 14.27 -1.88
C TYR A 327 8.65 13.05 -0.96
N PHE A 328 7.48 12.98 -0.32
CA PHE A 328 7.17 11.97 0.69
C PHE A 328 6.40 10.76 0.15
N SER A 329 5.92 10.83 -1.10
CA SER A 329 5.41 9.65 -1.79
C SER A 329 6.50 8.58 -1.94
N THR A 330 6.10 7.32 -1.82
CA THR A 330 7.01 6.15 -1.80
C THR A 330 6.77 5.23 -2.98
N PHE A 331 7.85 4.88 -3.66
CA PHE A 331 7.88 4.02 -4.85
C PHE A 331 8.75 2.77 -4.67
N ASN A 332 9.56 2.71 -3.60
CA ASN A 332 10.33 1.53 -3.18
C ASN A 332 9.46 0.57 -2.36
N GLY A 333 8.50 -0.07 -3.02
CA GLY A 333 7.49 -0.90 -2.38
C GLY A 333 7.52 -2.35 -2.81
N ASN A 334 8.66 -2.87 -3.29
CA ASN A 334 8.76 -4.20 -3.87
C ASN A 334 7.80 -4.37 -5.06
N ASN A 335 7.71 -3.32 -5.87
CA ASN A 335 7.08 -3.40 -7.17
C ASN A 335 8.02 -4.16 -8.12
N GLY A 336 7.49 -4.71 -9.22
CA GLY A 336 8.34 -5.34 -10.24
C GLY A 336 9.46 -4.41 -10.72
N ARG A 337 9.23 -3.08 -10.65
CA ARG A 337 10.22 -2.02 -10.88
C ARG A 337 9.99 -0.86 -9.90
N ASP A 338 10.85 -0.71 -8.91
CA ASP A 338 10.77 0.35 -7.90
C ASP A 338 11.30 1.70 -8.44
N VAL A 339 10.55 2.27 -9.40
CA VAL A 339 10.88 3.52 -10.10
C VAL A 339 9.61 4.34 -10.38
N VAL A 340 9.79 5.60 -10.80
CA VAL A 340 8.76 6.42 -11.44
C VAL A 340 9.04 6.46 -12.94
N GLU A 341 8.18 5.89 -13.78
CA GLU A 341 8.41 5.85 -15.23
C GLU A 341 7.87 7.09 -15.94
N VAL A 342 8.70 7.65 -16.82
CA VAL A 342 8.40 8.85 -17.60
C VAL A 342 8.35 8.49 -19.08
N THR A 343 7.20 8.71 -19.72
CA THR A 343 7.03 8.47 -21.16
C THR A 343 7.84 9.45 -22.01
N PRO A 344 8.19 9.08 -23.26
CA PRO A 344 8.73 10.05 -24.22
C PRO A 344 7.83 11.27 -24.30
N SER A 345 8.37 12.46 -24.06
CA SER A 345 7.57 13.67 -23.90
C SER A 345 8.43 14.94 -23.96
N ASN A 346 7.76 16.08 -23.81
CA ASN A 346 8.37 17.40 -23.88
C ASN A 346 8.17 18.11 -22.54
N LEU A 347 9.25 18.60 -21.94
CA LEU A 347 9.19 19.67 -20.97
C LEU A 347 9.06 20.98 -21.73
N LYS A 348 7.89 21.60 -21.62
CA LYS A 348 7.49 22.81 -22.32
C LYS A 348 6.52 23.59 -21.44
N ASN A 349 6.38 24.89 -21.72
CA ASN A 349 5.55 25.83 -20.96
C ASN A 349 6.10 26.09 -19.53
N GLY A 350 5.82 27.27 -18.99
CA GLY A 350 6.40 27.76 -17.73
C GLY A 350 7.85 28.24 -17.89
N ASP A 351 8.33 28.97 -16.88
CA ASP A 351 9.68 29.56 -16.90
C ASP A 351 10.77 28.54 -16.51
N GLU A 352 10.49 27.68 -15.52
CA GLU A 352 11.38 26.60 -15.07
C GLU A 352 10.56 25.48 -14.40
N ILE A 353 10.79 24.22 -14.80
CA ILE A 353 10.19 23.02 -14.23
C ILE A 353 11.22 22.35 -13.30
N THR A 354 10.83 22.05 -12.06
CA THR A 354 11.74 21.47 -11.05
C THR A 354 11.34 20.04 -10.68
N TRP A 355 12.27 19.09 -10.78
CA TRP A 355 12.10 17.73 -10.27
C TRP A 355 12.86 17.56 -8.96
N SER A 356 12.16 17.10 -7.92
CA SER A 356 12.68 17.12 -6.54
C SER A 356 13.30 15.79 -6.10
N GLY A 357 13.03 14.67 -6.77
CA GLY A 357 13.34 13.34 -6.25
C GLY A 357 12.47 12.96 -5.06
N PHE A 358 12.81 11.87 -4.39
CA PHE A 358 11.99 11.26 -3.33
C PHE A 358 12.80 10.96 -2.09
N ALA A 359 12.13 10.93 -0.94
CA ALA A 359 12.72 10.56 0.35
C ALA A 359 13.29 9.13 0.34
N ASP A 360 12.60 8.21 -0.35
CA ASP A 360 13.02 6.81 -0.48
C ASP A 360 14.11 6.59 -1.55
N LYS A 361 14.52 7.64 -2.27
CA LYS A 361 15.54 7.62 -3.33
C LYS A 361 15.14 6.78 -4.56
N ALA A 362 13.86 6.53 -4.79
CA ALA A 362 13.41 5.94 -6.05
C ALA A 362 13.87 6.81 -7.26
N PRO A 363 14.35 6.20 -8.37
CA PRO A 363 14.76 6.96 -9.53
C PRO A 363 13.57 7.30 -10.45
N TYR A 364 13.74 8.33 -11.27
CA TYR A 364 12.90 8.53 -12.45
C TYR A 364 13.48 7.73 -13.62
N ARG A 365 12.68 6.87 -14.24
CA ARG A 365 13.10 6.12 -15.43
C ARG A 365 12.54 6.73 -16.70
N ILE A 366 13.40 7.21 -17.58
CA ILE A 366 13.04 7.84 -18.85
C ILE A 366 12.94 6.77 -19.94
N ASN A 367 11.74 6.58 -20.48
CA ASN A 367 11.44 5.47 -21.40
C ASN A 367 11.76 5.76 -22.88
N GLY A 368 12.28 6.94 -23.22
CA GLY A 368 12.70 7.28 -24.58
C GLY A 368 13.24 8.70 -24.71
N GLU A 369 12.77 9.45 -25.71
CA GLU A 369 13.23 10.84 -25.93
C GLU A 369 12.53 11.82 -24.99
N LEU A 370 13.34 12.56 -24.24
CA LEU A 370 12.91 13.67 -23.40
C LEU A 370 13.42 14.98 -23.99
N ASN A 371 12.50 15.80 -24.50
CA ASN A 371 12.81 17.11 -25.08
C ASN A 371 12.66 18.22 -24.04
N ILE A 372 13.69 19.05 -23.90
CA ILE A 372 13.73 20.17 -22.96
C ILE A 372 13.60 21.46 -23.76
N ASN A 373 12.40 22.06 -23.72
CA ASN A 373 12.04 23.28 -24.45
C ASN A 373 11.80 24.48 -23.50
N THR A 374 12.01 24.29 -22.20
CA THR A 374 11.96 25.32 -21.13
C THR A 374 13.10 25.05 -20.14
N GLY A 375 13.24 25.86 -19.08
CA GLY A 375 14.16 25.58 -17.98
C GLY A 375 13.80 24.27 -17.28
N TRP A 376 14.75 23.37 -17.10
CA TRP A 376 14.56 22.13 -16.35
C TRP A 376 15.61 22.02 -15.26
N LYS A 377 15.14 22.00 -14.01
CA LYS A 377 15.97 21.96 -12.82
C LYS A 377 15.83 20.62 -12.09
N LEU A 378 16.95 19.99 -11.79
CA LEU A 378 17.03 18.79 -10.97
C LEU A 378 17.61 19.15 -9.60
N LYS A 379 16.88 18.84 -8.52
CA LYS A 379 17.39 19.03 -7.17
C LYS A 379 18.51 18.01 -6.83
N PRO A 380 19.37 18.32 -5.84
CA PRO A 380 20.35 17.37 -5.33
C PRO A 380 19.74 16.01 -4.97
N GLY A 381 20.43 14.93 -5.35
CA GLY A 381 20.02 13.55 -5.06
C GLY A 381 19.05 12.94 -6.07
N VAL A 382 18.59 13.68 -7.08
CA VAL A 382 17.79 13.13 -8.18
C VAL A 382 18.61 12.11 -8.97
N THR A 383 18.04 10.93 -9.18
CA THR A 383 18.58 9.90 -10.08
C THR A 383 17.65 9.71 -11.27
N LEU A 384 18.19 9.83 -12.47
CA LEU A 384 17.56 9.49 -13.73
C LEU A 384 18.16 8.18 -14.28
N GLU A 385 17.31 7.18 -14.45
CA GLU A 385 17.62 5.97 -15.18
C GLU A 385 17.11 6.08 -16.61
N MET A 386 17.92 5.67 -17.57
CA MET A 386 17.63 5.80 -18.98
C MET A 386 17.40 4.41 -19.56
N ASN A 387 16.24 4.19 -20.17
CA ASN A 387 15.99 2.97 -20.94
C ASN A 387 16.91 2.90 -22.16
N ARG A 388 16.97 1.71 -22.76
CA ARG A 388 17.77 1.49 -23.97
C ARG A 388 17.37 2.50 -25.03
N ASP A 389 18.39 3.10 -25.65
CA ASP A 389 18.24 4.14 -26.68
C ASP A 389 17.52 5.44 -26.26
N ALA A 390 17.18 5.62 -24.98
CA ALA A 390 16.64 6.88 -24.47
C ALA A 390 17.65 8.03 -24.64
N VAL A 391 17.15 9.25 -24.82
CA VAL A 391 17.96 10.45 -25.09
C VAL A 391 17.37 11.65 -24.38
N ILE A 392 18.23 12.50 -23.81
CA ILE A 392 17.84 13.82 -23.31
C ILE A 392 18.28 14.84 -24.35
N ARG A 393 17.33 15.60 -24.89
CA ARG A 393 17.58 16.66 -25.87
C ARG A 393 17.28 18.01 -25.26
N ILE A 394 18.31 18.81 -25.01
CA ILE A 394 18.18 20.20 -24.58
C ILE A 394 18.12 21.09 -25.82
N ASN A 395 16.92 21.57 -26.15
CA ASN A 395 16.69 22.38 -27.34
C ASN A 395 17.11 23.83 -27.10
N THR A 396 17.17 24.62 -28.18
CA THR A 396 17.64 26.01 -28.15
C THR A 396 16.83 26.94 -27.24
N SER A 397 15.58 26.58 -26.93
CA SER A 397 14.68 27.35 -26.06
C SER A 397 14.70 26.91 -24.59
N GLY A 398 15.40 25.82 -24.26
CA GLY A 398 15.45 25.26 -22.90
C GLY A 398 16.85 25.24 -22.32
N TYR A 399 16.95 24.86 -21.05
CA TYR A 399 18.23 24.59 -20.38
C TYR A 399 18.08 23.47 -19.37
N LEU A 400 19.20 22.83 -19.00
CA LEU A 400 19.27 21.87 -17.91
C LEU A 400 20.10 22.45 -16.76
N SER A 401 19.50 22.60 -15.58
CA SER A 401 20.21 22.91 -14.35
C SER A 401 20.23 21.67 -13.45
N ALA A 402 21.32 20.91 -13.50
CA ALA A 402 21.53 19.72 -12.68
C ALA A 402 22.72 19.95 -11.75
N ILE A 403 22.41 20.52 -10.59
CA ILE A 403 23.38 20.94 -9.57
C ILE A 403 23.14 20.11 -8.31
N GLY A 404 24.00 19.11 -8.09
CA GLY A 404 24.01 18.28 -6.90
C GLY A 404 24.89 18.85 -5.78
N THR A 405 25.09 18.03 -4.75
CA THR A 405 26.12 18.25 -3.73
C THR A 405 27.10 17.07 -3.73
N THR A 406 28.20 17.18 -2.97
CA THR A 406 29.15 16.07 -2.82
C THR A 406 28.52 14.81 -2.21
N LYS A 407 27.47 14.98 -1.39
CA LYS A 407 26.71 13.89 -0.76
C LYS A 407 25.54 13.42 -1.62
N ASP A 408 24.77 14.37 -2.14
CA ASP A 408 23.54 14.13 -2.90
C ASP A 408 23.76 14.60 -4.34
N LYS A 409 24.48 13.80 -5.12
CA LYS A 409 24.74 14.08 -6.54
C LYS A 409 23.48 13.93 -7.38
N VAL A 410 23.42 14.64 -8.50
CA VAL A 410 22.45 14.34 -9.57
C VAL A 410 23.05 13.24 -10.46
N VAL A 411 22.32 12.17 -10.71
CA VAL A 411 22.84 10.98 -11.42
C VAL A 411 22.03 10.72 -12.69
N PHE A 412 22.72 10.50 -13.81
CA PHE A 412 22.17 10.02 -15.08
C PHE A 412 22.85 8.69 -15.42
N THR A 413 22.08 7.61 -15.53
CA THR A 413 22.64 6.25 -15.72
C THR A 413 21.73 5.36 -16.54
N SER A 414 22.25 4.20 -16.98
CA SER A 414 21.49 3.13 -17.62
C SER A 414 20.53 2.43 -16.64
N ALA A 415 19.30 2.11 -17.07
CA ALA A 415 18.31 1.43 -16.25
C ALA A 415 18.69 -0.01 -15.81
N ASP A 416 19.62 -0.67 -16.51
CA ASP A 416 20.07 -2.04 -16.21
C ASP A 416 21.53 -2.09 -15.69
N GLY A 417 22.17 -0.93 -15.51
CA GLY A 417 23.58 -0.83 -15.13
C GLY A 417 24.61 -1.11 -16.24
N SER A 418 24.20 -1.51 -17.45
CA SER A 418 25.10 -1.82 -18.56
C SER A 418 25.78 -0.56 -19.12
N ALA A 419 27.06 -0.63 -19.46
CA ALA A 419 27.76 0.45 -20.19
C ALA A 419 27.22 0.59 -21.63
N ALA A 420 27.36 1.78 -22.23
CA ALA A 420 26.92 2.06 -23.61
C ALA A 420 25.47 1.61 -23.90
N TYR A 421 24.54 1.96 -23.01
CA TYR A 421 23.17 1.45 -23.02
C TYR A 421 22.15 2.42 -23.63
N TRP A 422 22.26 3.71 -23.29
CA TRP A 422 21.37 4.78 -23.75
C TRP A 422 22.14 5.75 -24.66
N ARG A 423 21.45 6.67 -25.34
CA ARG A 423 22.08 7.51 -26.38
C ARG A 423 22.97 8.61 -25.83
N GLY A 424 22.59 9.20 -24.70
CA GLY A 424 23.30 10.31 -24.05
C GLY A 424 22.47 11.58 -23.94
N ILE A 425 23.13 12.65 -23.49
CA ILE A 425 22.58 14.01 -23.38
C ILE A 425 23.09 14.82 -24.56
N ILE A 426 22.19 15.44 -25.32
CA ILE A 426 22.56 16.37 -26.39
C ILE A 426 22.05 17.78 -26.10
N CYS A 427 22.95 18.76 -26.14
CA CYS A 427 22.66 20.15 -25.86
C CYS A 427 22.81 21.00 -27.13
N TYR A 428 21.74 21.72 -27.48
CA TYR A 428 21.70 22.76 -28.50
C TYR A 428 21.54 24.17 -27.91
N SER A 429 21.37 24.28 -26.59
CA SER A 429 21.08 25.54 -25.92
C SER A 429 22.31 26.42 -25.75
N ALA A 430 22.15 27.72 -26.02
CA ALA A 430 23.14 28.74 -25.71
C ALA A 430 22.93 29.36 -24.32
N ASP A 431 21.95 28.88 -23.54
CA ASP A 431 21.62 29.43 -22.23
C ASP A 431 22.71 29.03 -21.20
N PRO A 432 23.37 30.00 -20.53
CA PRO A 432 24.42 29.74 -19.56
C PRO A 432 23.96 28.99 -18.31
N LYS A 433 22.64 28.88 -18.08
CA LYS A 433 22.07 28.05 -17.02
C LYS A 433 22.12 26.55 -17.33
N THR A 434 22.61 26.16 -18.51
CA THR A 434 22.87 24.76 -18.84
C THR A 434 24.11 24.27 -18.09
N VAL A 435 23.91 23.62 -16.94
CA VAL A 435 24.94 23.26 -15.97
C VAL A 435 24.81 21.80 -15.52
N LEU A 436 25.94 21.10 -15.46
CA LEU A 436 26.14 19.86 -14.72
C LEU A 436 27.19 20.11 -13.63
N GLU A 437 26.77 20.08 -12.37
CA GLU A 437 27.68 20.29 -11.24
C GLU A 437 27.43 19.29 -10.12
N ASN A 438 28.49 18.70 -9.56
CA ASN A 438 28.40 17.63 -8.57
C ASN A 438 27.45 16.52 -9.04
N ALA A 439 27.65 16.07 -10.28
CA ALA A 439 26.78 15.12 -10.95
C ALA A 439 27.54 13.86 -11.37
N GLU A 440 26.80 12.87 -11.89
CA GLU A 440 27.36 11.71 -12.57
C GLU A 440 26.60 11.46 -13.86
N VAL A 441 27.32 11.29 -14.98
CA VAL A 441 26.74 10.87 -16.25
C VAL A 441 27.45 9.58 -16.69
N ARG A 442 26.71 8.49 -16.70
CA ARG A 442 27.25 7.14 -16.88
C ARG A 442 26.55 6.38 -17.99
N ASN A 443 27.31 5.50 -18.63
CA ASN A 443 26.78 4.38 -19.42
C ASN A 443 25.98 4.78 -20.68
N ALA A 444 26.20 5.97 -21.24
CA ALA A 444 25.58 6.39 -22.49
C ALA A 444 26.47 6.10 -23.70
N GLY A 445 26.09 6.59 -24.88
CA GLY A 445 26.79 6.32 -26.13
C GLY A 445 26.57 4.89 -26.63
N GLY A 446 25.41 4.28 -26.37
CA GLY A 446 25.03 3.01 -26.99
C GLY A 446 24.82 3.16 -28.51
N ASN A 447 24.30 4.31 -28.93
CA ASN A 447 24.07 4.67 -30.32
C ASN A 447 24.68 6.03 -30.66
N ILE A 448 24.70 6.38 -31.94
CA ILE A 448 25.15 7.68 -32.43
C ILE A 448 24.24 8.77 -31.85
N ILE A 449 24.87 9.77 -31.23
CA ILE A 449 24.19 10.93 -30.66
C ILE A 449 24.13 12.09 -31.66
N VAL A 450 25.25 12.39 -32.34
CA VAL A 450 25.35 13.41 -33.39
C VAL A 450 26.59 13.17 -34.26
N SER A 451 26.55 13.56 -35.54
CA SER A 451 27.71 13.58 -36.47
C SER A 451 28.58 12.31 -36.47
N ALA A 452 27.92 11.14 -36.51
CA ALA A 452 28.55 9.81 -36.44
C ALA A 452 29.36 9.53 -35.16
N LYS A 453 29.21 10.36 -34.12
CA LYS A 453 29.85 10.18 -32.81
C LYS A 453 28.88 9.61 -31.81
N LYS A 454 29.41 8.81 -30.88
CA LYS A 454 28.73 8.36 -29.66
C LYS A 454 29.35 9.11 -28.49
N ALA A 455 28.56 9.54 -27.51
CA ALA A 455 29.09 10.19 -26.31
C ALA A 455 28.14 10.05 -25.11
N ASN A 456 28.65 10.27 -23.89
CA ASN A 456 27.79 10.51 -22.74
C ASN A 456 27.07 11.86 -22.88
N ILE A 457 27.82 12.90 -23.24
CA ILE A 457 27.33 14.26 -23.40
C ILE A 457 27.83 14.80 -24.75
N ALA A 458 26.94 15.40 -25.53
CA ALA A 458 27.27 16.14 -26.74
C ALA A 458 26.75 17.58 -26.63
N VAL A 459 27.65 18.55 -26.79
CA VAL A 459 27.29 19.98 -26.93
C VAL A 459 27.45 20.32 -28.41
N TRP A 460 26.35 20.65 -29.08
CA TRP A 460 26.30 20.75 -30.53
C TRP A 460 25.39 21.90 -30.98
N GLY A 461 25.87 22.69 -31.95
CA GLY A 461 25.13 23.76 -32.59
C GLY A 461 25.71 25.14 -32.33
N THR A 462 25.17 26.12 -33.04
CA THR A 462 25.67 27.51 -33.03
C THR A 462 25.56 28.12 -31.63
N LYS A 463 26.71 28.38 -31.00
CA LYS A 463 26.83 28.95 -29.64
C LYS A 463 26.24 28.07 -28.54
N ALA A 464 25.98 26.80 -28.80
CA ALA A 464 25.54 25.88 -27.75
C ALA A 464 26.60 25.81 -26.65
N THR A 465 26.19 25.86 -25.39
CA THR A 465 27.10 25.92 -24.24
C THR A 465 26.62 25.03 -23.10
N MET A 466 27.58 24.47 -22.35
CA MET A 466 27.30 23.75 -21.11
C MET A 466 28.47 23.91 -20.15
N ASN A 467 28.19 24.28 -18.90
CA ASN A 467 29.20 24.31 -17.84
C ASN A 467 29.17 22.96 -17.09
N ILE A 468 30.30 22.25 -17.08
CA ILE A 468 30.41 20.92 -16.48
C ILE A 468 31.55 20.94 -15.46
N LYS A 469 31.22 20.78 -14.18
CA LYS A 469 32.18 20.82 -13.06
C LYS A 469 31.89 19.74 -12.03
N ASN A 470 32.93 19.26 -11.35
CA ASN A 470 32.83 18.27 -10.27
C ASN A 470 31.97 17.05 -10.64
N THR A 471 31.98 16.67 -11.93
CA THR A 471 31.10 15.64 -12.49
C THR A 471 31.92 14.41 -12.86
N LYS A 472 31.39 13.22 -12.55
CA LYS A 472 31.97 11.95 -13.01
C LYS A 472 31.32 11.54 -14.33
N ILE A 473 32.13 11.36 -15.37
CA ILE A 473 31.68 11.03 -16.73
C ILE A 473 32.31 9.70 -17.15
N SER A 474 31.51 8.65 -17.26
CA SER A 474 32.08 7.31 -17.42
C SER A 474 31.26 6.32 -18.23
N GLY A 475 31.90 5.24 -18.70
CA GLY A 475 31.22 4.12 -19.35
C GLY A 475 30.62 4.45 -20.72
N SER A 476 31.14 5.48 -21.41
CA SER A 476 30.62 5.83 -22.74
C SER A 476 31.05 4.81 -23.80
N GLY A 477 30.12 4.43 -24.68
CA GLY A 477 30.42 3.70 -25.92
C GLY A 477 31.16 4.53 -26.98
N GLY A 478 31.42 5.81 -26.71
CA GLY A 478 32.29 6.68 -27.51
C GLY A 478 33.07 7.63 -26.60
N TYR A 479 32.84 8.94 -26.75
CA TYR A 479 33.52 9.96 -25.95
C TYR A 479 32.81 10.26 -24.62
N GLY A 480 33.55 10.67 -23.59
CA GLY A 480 32.93 11.25 -22.40
C GLY A 480 32.11 12.51 -22.73
N VAL A 481 32.77 13.50 -23.33
CA VAL A 481 32.15 14.72 -23.84
C VAL A 481 32.56 14.96 -25.29
N MET A 482 31.60 15.28 -26.15
CA MET A 482 31.83 15.79 -27.50
C MET A 482 31.37 17.25 -27.58
N VAL A 483 32.21 18.12 -28.14
CA VAL A 483 31.88 19.52 -28.42
C VAL A 483 32.02 19.76 -29.91
N GLY A 484 30.90 20.11 -30.57
CA GLY A 484 30.85 20.41 -32.00
C GLY A 484 31.35 21.81 -32.35
N TYR A 485 31.56 22.05 -33.64
CA TYR A 485 31.98 23.35 -34.15
C TYR A 485 31.01 24.47 -33.73
N GLY A 486 31.56 25.56 -33.19
CA GLY A 486 30.79 26.72 -32.74
C GLY A 486 30.07 26.55 -31.39
N SER A 487 30.25 25.41 -30.73
CA SER A 487 29.80 25.16 -29.35
C SER A 487 30.94 25.36 -28.34
N SER A 488 30.61 25.48 -27.06
CA SER A 488 31.61 25.66 -26.00
C SER A 488 31.25 24.94 -24.70
N VAL A 489 32.28 24.73 -23.90
CA VAL A 489 32.24 24.20 -22.53
C VAL A 489 33.23 25.02 -21.70
N ASN A 490 33.19 24.89 -20.38
CA ASN A 490 34.18 25.51 -19.50
C ASN A 490 35.61 25.05 -19.83
N THR A 491 36.58 25.97 -19.75
CA THR A 491 37.97 25.74 -20.16
C THR A 491 38.70 24.70 -19.30
N ASP A 492 38.26 24.55 -18.05
CA ASP A 492 38.77 23.57 -17.08
C ASP A 492 38.03 22.23 -17.15
N LEU A 493 37.25 21.93 -18.21
CA LEU A 493 36.46 20.69 -18.36
C LEU A 493 37.24 19.42 -17.96
N THR A 494 38.47 19.27 -18.42
CA THR A 494 39.27 18.05 -18.16
C THR A 494 39.84 17.99 -16.75
N THR A 495 40.09 19.14 -16.12
CA THR A 495 40.70 19.22 -14.78
C THR A 495 39.67 19.33 -13.66
N ALA A 496 38.47 19.85 -13.96
CA ALA A 496 37.38 20.01 -13.01
C ALA A 496 36.50 18.75 -12.87
N ASN A 497 36.73 17.70 -13.68
CA ASN A 497 35.87 16.53 -13.76
C ASN A 497 36.67 15.24 -13.77
N ILE A 498 35.99 14.13 -13.47
CA ILE A 498 36.57 12.78 -13.46
C ILE A 498 36.05 12.02 -14.67
N PHE A 499 36.95 11.45 -15.46
CA PHE A 499 36.62 10.64 -16.62
C PHE A 499 37.15 9.22 -16.46
N GLU A 500 36.30 8.22 -16.72
CA GLU A 500 36.66 6.81 -16.57
C GLU A 500 36.01 5.97 -17.67
N SER A 501 36.74 5.00 -18.24
CA SER A 501 36.17 3.96 -19.10
C SER A 501 35.33 4.47 -20.27
N ASN A 502 35.77 5.54 -20.95
CA ASN A 502 35.14 6.04 -22.18
C ASN A 502 35.86 5.47 -23.41
N THR A 503 35.13 4.82 -24.31
CA THR A 503 35.69 3.94 -25.35
C THR A 503 36.59 4.66 -26.38
N GLN A 504 36.22 5.87 -26.81
CA GLN A 504 36.95 6.62 -27.84
C GLN A 504 37.83 7.76 -27.27
N GLY A 505 37.61 8.15 -26.02
CA GLY A 505 38.37 9.18 -25.34
C GLY A 505 37.52 10.00 -24.36
N ASN A 506 38.19 10.81 -23.54
CA ASN A 506 37.49 11.61 -22.53
C ASN A 506 36.75 12.79 -23.15
N VAL A 507 37.41 13.53 -24.04
CA VAL A 507 36.86 14.73 -24.67
C VAL A 507 37.24 14.77 -26.15
N LEU A 508 36.27 15.07 -27.01
CA LEU A 508 36.46 15.45 -28.41
C LEU A 508 35.98 16.90 -28.58
N ILE A 509 36.85 17.78 -29.09
CA ILE A 509 36.47 19.15 -29.49
C ILE A 509 36.72 19.26 -30.99
N GLU A 510 35.66 19.42 -31.77
CA GLU A 510 35.73 19.68 -33.20
C GLU A 510 36.08 21.15 -33.43
N LYS A 511 37.11 21.39 -34.24
CA LYS A 511 37.66 22.72 -34.53
C LYS A 511 37.16 23.28 -35.84
#